data_AF-A0A8D8QBB9-F1
#
_entry.id   AF-A0A8D8QBB9-F1
#
_cell.length_a   1.000
_cell.length_b   1.000
_cell.length_c   1.000
_cell.angle_alpha   90.00
_cell.angle_beta   90.00
_cell.angle_gamma   90.00
#
_symmetry.space_group_name_H-M   'P 1'
#
loop_
_entity.id
_entity.type
_entity.pdbx_description
1 polymer ?
#
loop_
_entity_poly.entity_id
_entity_poly.type
_entity_poly.pdbx_seq_one_letter_code
_entity_poly.pdbx_strand_id
1 'polypeptide(L)'
;MSLSINFSKTTYMTLSINQSGQPIESNIEVYNSTTHTYHTITKTTKSKYLGVIVDQHIKWKEHIDHIRNKLRHLTYIFSNLRRICSMNHLRQLYFGLAQSIIQYCLVAWGGTYQNIIEPLRRSLNILLRVILKKDRYFHSNDLYQIFNVPTLNDIYTYKITFFSLKHSHNWILTDQTYNTRNSNNIQTIQIHKTITMKHFIEKGAQIYNLLPDHIRTLTNSTFIKKAVSRKEMVKRSQQNYFHVQIFTFLYRGVYCAG
;
A
#
# COMPACT_ATOMS: atom_id res chain seq x y z
N MET A 1 -17.49 -21.57 -23.49
CA MET A 1 -17.63 -20.13 -23.79
C MET A 1 -16.28 -19.60 -24.24
N SER A 2 -16.15 -19.19 -25.50
CA SER A 2 -14.94 -18.49 -25.95
C SER A 2 -14.99 -17.04 -25.44
N LEU A 3 -13.90 -16.55 -24.84
CA LEU A 3 -13.75 -15.14 -24.54
C LEU A 3 -13.42 -14.40 -25.84
N SER A 4 -14.28 -13.48 -26.28
CA SER A 4 -13.99 -12.57 -27.38
C SER A 4 -13.56 -11.21 -26.86
N ILE A 5 -12.61 -10.57 -27.56
CA ILE A 5 -12.12 -9.24 -27.23
C ILE A 5 -13.12 -8.17 -27.66
N ASN A 6 -13.39 -7.20 -26.79
CA ASN A 6 -14.22 -6.04 -27.14
C ASN A 6 -13.33 -4.86 -27.51
N PHE A 7 -13.05 -4.72 -28.80
CA PHE A 7 -12.16 -3.69 -29.32
C PHE A 7 -12.53 -2.26 -28.90
N SER A 8 -13.84 -1.94 -28.80
CA SER A 8 -14.28 -0.59 -28.37
C SER A 8 -13.91 -0.24 -26.93
N LYS A 9 -13.73 -1.26 -26.07
CA LYS A 9 -13.35 -1.09 -24.65
C LYS A 9 -11.88 -1.40 -24.42
N THR A 10 -11.17 -1.93 -25.41
CA THR A 10 -9.76 -2.29 -25.27
C THR A 10 -8.90 -1.08 -25.56
N THR A 11 -8.03 -0.76 -24.61
CA THR A 11 -6.96 0.22 -24.75
C THR A 11 -5.66 -0.45 -24.35
N TYR A 12 -4.55 0.00 -24.90
CA TYR A 12 -3.24 -0.49 -24.50
C TYR A 12 -2.46 0.58 -23.71
N MET A 13 -1.51 0.14 -22.88
CA MET A 13 -0.64 1.02 -22.09
C MET A 13 0.78 0.45 -22.11
N THR A 14 1.75 1.33 -22.34
CA THR A 14 3.18 0.98 -22.30
C THR A 14 3.77 1.41 -20.96
N LEU A 15 4.33 0.45 -20.22
CA LEU A 15 4.88 0.71 -18.89
C LEU A 15 6.35 1.12 -18.98
N SER A 16 6.69 2.29 -18.47
CA SER A 16 8.09 2.74 -18.35
C SER A 16 8.27 3.65 -17.14
N ILE A 17 9.35 3.51 -16.39
CA ILE A 17 9.59 4.34 -15.19
C ILE A 17 9.65 5.84 -15.52
N ASN A 18 10.25 6.17 -16.67
CA ASN A 18 10.49 7.54 -17.13
C ASN A 18 9.90 7.77 -18.52
N GLN A 19 9.62 9.03 -18.84
CA GLN A 19 9.15 9.46 -20.16
C GLN A 19 10.12 9.05 -21.28
N SER A 20 11.43 9.08 -21.02
CA SER A 20 12.45 8.68 -21.99
C SER A 20 12.38 7.21 -22.42
N GLY A 21 11.77 6.34 -21.60
CA GLY A 21 11.57 4.94 -21.93
C GLY A 21 10.23 4.64 -22.61
N GLN A 22 9.42 5.67 -22.91
CA GLN A 22 8.17 5.47 -23.64
C GLN A 22 8.47 5.30 -25.13
N PRO A 23 7.85 4.31 -25.80
CA PRO A 23 7.92 4.20 -27.25
C PRO A 23 7.15 5.37 -27.90
N ILE A 24 7.49 5.64 -29.16
CA ILE A 24 6.79 6.61 -30.01
C ILE A 24 5.30 6.29 -30.00
N GLU A 25 4.47 7.32 -29.88
CA GLU A 25 3.02 7.15 -29.83
C GLU A 25 2.51 6.63 -31.17
N SER A 26 1.98 5.41 -31.16
CA SER A 26 1.36 4.77 -32.31
C SER A 26 0.04 4.11 -31.88
N ASN A 27 -0.96 4.08 -32.73
CA ASN A 27 -2.12 3.24 -32.45
C ASN A 27 -1.84 1.81 -32.91
N ILE A 28 -2.41 0.82 -32.22
CA ILE A 28 -2.29 -0.58 -32.64
C ILE A 28 -3.48 -0.90 -33.53
N GLU A 29 -3.23 -1.28 -34.77
CA GLU A 29 -4.25 -1.78 -35.68
C GLU A 29 -4.33 -3.30 -35.59
N VAL A 30 -5.52 -3.82 -35.28
CA VAL A 30 -5.77 -5.25 -35.18
C VAL A 30 -6.77 -5.66 -36.24
N TYR A 31 -6.39 -6.63 -37.06
CA TYR A 31 -7.28 -7.24 -38.04
C TYR A 31 -8.15 -8.32 -37.40
N ASN A 32 -9.47 -8.23 -37.57
CA ASN A 32 -10.42 -9.23 -37.12
C ASN A 32 -10.87 -10.12 -38.27
N SER A 33 -10.42 -11.38 -38.28
CA SER A 33 -10.71 -12.35 -39.33
C SER A 33 -12.19 -12.75 -39.43
N THR A 34 -12.96 -12.64 -38.35
CA THR A 34 -14.39 -13.01 -38.35
C THR A 34 -15.25 -11.96 -39.01
N THR A 35 -14.95 -10.68 -38.77
CA THR A 35 -15.71 -9.55 -39.34
C THR A 35 -15.07 -8.96 -40.60
N HIS A 36 -13.85 -9.38 -40.94
CA HIS A 36 -13.04 -8.80 -42.01
C HIS A 36 -12.86 -7.27 -41.87
N THR A 37 -12.69 -6.78 -40.64
CA THR A 37 -12.50 -5.35 -40.35
C THR A 37 -11.24 -5.10 -39.53
N TYR A 38 -10.69 -3.88 -39.66
CA TYR A 38 -9.61 -3.39 -38.81
C TYR A 38 -10.18 -2.64 -37.62
N HIS A 39 -9.63 -2.89 -36.44
CA HIS A 39 -9.95 -2.17 -35.23
C HIS A 39 -8.71 -1.47 -34.69
N THR A 40 -8.85 -0.18 -34.39
CA THR A 40 -7.80 0.64 -33.80
C THR A 40 -7.88 0.59 -32.28
N ILE A 41 -6.81 0.14 -31.63
CA ILE A 41 -6.64 0.18 -30.18
C ILE A 41 -5.80 1.40 -29.84
N THR A 42 -6.36 2.29 -29.03
CA THR A 42 -5.72 3.53 -28.63
C THR A 42 -4.82 3.35 -27.41
N LYS A 43 -3.76 4.16 -27.36
CA LYS A 43 -2.87 4.27 -26.20
C LYS A 43 -3.57 5.02 -25.07
N THR A 44 -3.43 4.56 -23.84
CA THR A 44 -3.84 5.31 -22.65
C THR A 44 -2.69 5.46 -21.66
N THR A 45 -2.64 6.62 -20.99
CA THR A 45 -1.63 6.93 -19.97
C THR A 45 -1.99 6.38 -18.60
N LYS A 46 -3.28 6.18 -18.33
CA LYS A 46 -3.79 5.61 -17.08
C LYS A 46 -5.01 4.74 -17.34
N SER A 47 -5.15 3.67 -16.56
CA SER A 47 -6.28 2.77 -16.65
C SER A 47 -6.67 2.24 -15.28
N LYS A 48 -7.97 2.00 -15.09
CA LYS A 48 -8.50 1.40 -13.87
C LYS A 48 -8.55 -0.10 -14.04
N TYR A 49 -7.73 -0.81 -13.29
CA TYR A 49 -7.67 -2.26 -13.29
C TYR A 49 -8.00 -2.78 -11.90
N LEU A 50 -9.04 -3.62 -11.80
CA LEU A 50 -9.54 -4.19 -10.53
C LEU A 50 -9.67 -3.12 -9.43
N GLY A 51 -10.23 -1.94 -9.75
CA GLY A 51 -10.43 -0.90 -8.74
C GLY A 51 -9.21 -0.04 -8.37
N VAL A 52 -8.02 -0.36 -8.89
CA VAL A 52 -6.79 0.44 -8.75
C VAL A 52 -6.54 1.22 -10.04
N ILE A 53 -6.11 2.47 -9.93
CA ILE A 53 -5.68 3.27 -11.09
C ILE A 53 -4.18 3.04 -11.27
N VAL A 54 -3.82 2.43 -12.40
CA VAL A 54 -2.42 2.22 -12.80
C VAL A 54 -2.07 3.28 -13.84
N ASP A 55 -0.95 3.95 -13.62
CA ASP A 55 -0.35 4.93 -14.51
C ASP A 55 0.78 4.28 -15.31
N GLN A 56 1.03 4.76 -16.54
CA GLN A 56 2.08 4.25 -17.43
C GLN A 56 3.49 4.33 -16.81
N HIS A 57 3.70 5.21 -15.83
CA HIS A 57 4.96 5.31 -15.08
C HIS A 57 4.97 4.64 -13.72
N ILE A 58 3.93 3.86 -13.41
CA ILE A 58 3.77 3.19 -12.11
C ILE A 58 3.82 4.23 -10.97
N LYS A 59 3.30 5.43 -11.25
CA LYS A 59 3.14 6.50 -10.27
C LYS A 59 1.76 6.39 -9.63
N TRP A 60 1.71 6.42 -8.31
CA TRP A 60 0.45 6.22 -7.57
C TRP A 60 -0.33 7.50 -7.27
N LYS A 61 0.06 8.64 -7.87
CA LYS A 61 -0.57 9.94 -7.62
C LYS A 61 -2.05 9.94 -7.99
N GLU A 62 -2.38 9.53 -9.21
CA GLU A 62 -3.76 9.48 -9.71
C GLU A 62 -4.65 8.56 -8.85
N HIS A 63 -4.12 7.42 -8.43
CA HIS A 63 -4.81 6.49 -7.54
C HIS A 63 -5.06 7.08 -6.14
N ILE A 64 -4.05 7.71 -5.56
CA ILE A 64 -4.15 8.34 -4.24
C ILE A 64 -5.13 9.53 -4.29
N ASP A 65 -5.12 10.32 -5.37
CA ASP A 65 -6.06 11.42 -5.59
C ASP A 65 -7.51 10.91 -5.67
N HIS A 66 -7.72 9.77 -6.35
CA HIS A 66 -9.01 9.10 -6.39
C HIS A 66 -9.48 8.64 -5.00
N ILE A 67 -8.60 8.03 -4.21
CA ILE A 67 -8.91 7.63 -2.82
C ILE A 67 -9.23 8.87 -1.98
N ARG A 68 -8.45 9.94 -2.11
CA ARG A 68 -8.67 11.20 -1.38
C ARG A 68 -10.06 11.75 -1.66
N ASN A 69 -10.49 11.76 -2.93
CA ASN A 69 -11.81 12.27 -3.30
C ASN A 69 -12.93 11.46 -2.63
N LYS A 70 -12.78 10.13 -2.56
CA LYS A 70 -13.70 9.27 -1.80
C LYS A 70 -13.71 9.60 -0.31
N LEU A 71 -12.53 9.82 0.29
CA LEU A 71 -12.42 10.21 1.70
C LEU A 71 -13.03 11.58 1.98
N ARG A 72 -12.93 12.53 1.05
CA ARG A 72 -13.57 13.85 1.17
C ARG A 72 -15.10 13.70 1.21
N HIS A 73 -15.65 12.87 0.34
CA HIS A 73 -17.09 12.57 0.37
C HIS A 73 -17.49 11.88 1.68
N LEU A 74 -16.71 10.89 2.14
CA LEU A 74 -16.94 10.26 3.45
C LEU A 74 -16.86 11.28 4.59
N THR A 75 -15.95 12.24 4.53
CA THR A 75 -15.82 13.29 5.57
C THR A 75 -17.12 14.06 5.75
N TYR A 76 -17.82 14.38 4.66
CA TYR A 76 -19.14 14.97 4.71
C TYR A 76 -20.19 14.01 5.31
N ILE A 77 -20.19 12.74 4.91
CA ILE A 77 -21.11 11.75 5.48
C ILE A 77 -20.90 11.61 7.00
N PHE A 78 -19.66 11.48 7.45
CA PHE A 78 -19.32 11.39 8.87
C PHE A 78 -19.62 12.67 9.65
N SER A 79 -19.56 13.85 9.03
CA SER A 79 -19.92 15.12 9.69
C SER A 79 -21.42 15.19 10.04
N ASN A 80 -22.26 14.51 9.26
CA ASN A 80 -23.69 14.36 9.52
C ASN A 80 -23.96 13.21 10.50
N LEU A 81 -23.38 12.03 10.25
CA LEU A 81 -23.58 10.85 11.11
C LEU A 81 -23.14 11.09 12.55
N ARG A 82 -22.08 11.87 12.79
CA ARG A 82 -21.62 12.18 14.16
C ARG A 82 -22.66 12.93 15.00
N ARG A 83 -23.72 13.51 14.40
CA ARG A 83 -24.80 14.18 15.13
C ARG A 83 -25.82 13.18 15.69
N ILE A 84 -25.85 11.96 15.18
CA ILE A 84 -26.90 10.96 15.44
C ILE A 84 -26.29 9.70 16.07
N CYS A 85 -25.14 9.24 15.57
CA CYS A 85 -24.52 7.99 15.98
C CYS A 85 -23.59 8.17 17.20
N SER A 86 -23.56 7.15 18.06
CA SER A 86 -22.56 7.04 19.13
C SER A 86 -21.14 6.81 18.56
N MET A 87 -20.13 7.11 19.37
CA MET A 87 -18.72 6.96 18.98
C MET A 87 -18.37 5.52 18.52
N ASN A 88 -18.97 4.52 19.15
CA ASN A 88 -18.74 3.11 18.80
C ASN A 88 -19.28 2.77 17.40
N HIS A 89 -20.48 3.24 17.06
CA HIS A 89 -21.05 3.06 15.72
C HIS A 89 -20.25 3.82 14.65
N LEU A 90 -19.82 5.05 14.95
CA LEU A 90 -18.94 5.81 14.04
C LEU A 90 -17.63 5.08 13.78
N ARG A 91 -17.06 4.42 14.79
CA ARG A 91 -15.84 3.62 14.65
C ARG A 91 -16.07 2.39 13.76
N GLN A 92 -17.18 1.68 13.93
CA GLN A 92 -17.55 0.56 13.07
C GLN A 92 -17.72 1.00 11.61
N LEU A 93 -18.43 2.12 11.39
CA LEU A 93 -18.59 2.71 10.07
C LEU A 93 -17.26 3.15 9.46
N TYR A 94 -16.35 3.72 10.27
CA TYR A 94 -15.01 4.08 9.81
C TYR A 94 -14.26 2.84 9.31
N PHE A 95 -14.30 1.72 10.03
CA PHE A 95 -13.68 0.48 9.58
C PHE A 95 -14.31 -0.06 8.29
N GLY A 96 -15.63 -0.03 8.18
CA GLY A 96 -16.36 -0.56 7.02
C GLY A 96 -16.26 0.30 5.77
N LEU A 97 -16.14 1.63 5.89
CA LEU A 97 -16.19 2.57 4.77
C LEU A 97 -14.83 3.20 4.46
N ALA A 98 -14.21 3.85 5.45
CA ALA A 98 -12.97 4.59 5.21
C ALA A 98 -11.77 3.65 5.14
N GLN A 99 -11.59 2.81 6.16
CA GLN A 99 -10.45 1.91 6.24
C GLN A 99 -10.46 0.83 5.16
N SER A 100 -11.63 0.33 4.76
CA SER A 100 -11.77 -0.65 3.69
C SER A 100 -11.26 -0.11 2.34
N ILE A 101 -11.63 1.12 1.99
CA ILE A 101 -11.16 1.81 0.77
C ILE A 101 -9.64 1.97 0.79
N ILE A 102 -9.07 2.38 1.92
CA ILE A 102 -7.63 2.62 2.08
C ILE A 102 -6.84 1.31 2.06
N GLN A 103 -7.39 0.24 2.64
CA GLN A 103 -6.69 -1.05 2.70
C GLN A 103 -6.67 -1.77 1.35
N TYR A 104 -7.53 -1.38 0.42
CA TYR A 104 -7.63 -2.03 -0.88
C TYR A 104 -6.33 -1.88 -1.69
N CYS A 105 -5.71 -3.02 -2.01
CA CYS A 105 -4.42 -3.10 -2.69
C CYS A 105 -3.29 -2.27 -2.05
N LEU A 106 -3.39 -1.96 -0.75
CA LEU A 106 -2.45 -1.08 -0.05
C LEU A 106 -0.99 -1.56 -0.13
N VAL A 107 -0.75 -2.86 -0.23
CA VAL A 107 0.60 -3.43 -0.42
C VAL A 107 1.27 -2.86 -1.67
N ALA A 108 0.53 -2.69 -2.77
CA ALA A 108 1.08 -2.24 -4.05
C ALA A 108 1.48 -0.76 -4.04
N TRP A 109 0.65 0.12 -3.49
CA TRP A 109 0.82 1.57 -3.60
C TRP A 109 1.25 2.25 -2.29
N GLY A 110 1.09 1.60 -1.13
CA GLY A 110 1.36 2.18 0.19
C GLY A 110 2.83 2.45 0.49
N GLY A 111 3.74 1.88 -0.30
CA GLY A 111 5.20 2.12 -0.22
C GLY A 111 5.70 3.31 -1.03
N THR A 112 4.81 4.11 -1.64
CA THR A 112 5.22 5.20 -2.56
C THR A 112 5.91 6.37 -1.84
N TYR A 113 6.24 7.43 -2.59
CA TYR A 113 6.93 8.59 -2.06
C TYR A 113 6.08 9.34 -1.03
N GLN A 114 6.75 9.85 0.02
CA GLN A 114 6.09 10.54 1.14
C GLN A 114 5.30 11.76 0.65
N ASN A 115 5.84 12.53 -0.30
CA ASN A 115 5.12 13.66 -0.91
C ASN A 115 3.79 13.27 -1.57
N ILE A 116 3.65 12.02 -2.05
CA ILE A 116 2.41 11.51 -2.65
C ILE A 116 1.46 10.97 -1.55
N ILE A 117 1.97 10.30 -0.51
CA ILE A 117 1.15 9.74 0.58
C ILE A 117 0.68 10.80 1.59
N GLU A 118 1.47 11.83 1.87
CA GLU A 118 1.16 12.83 2.89
C GLU A 118 -0.18 13.57 2.66
N PRO A 119 -0.58 13.95 1.42
CA PRO A 119 -1.93 14.44 1.14
C PRO A 119 -3.06 13.49 1.57
N LEU A 120 -2.87 12.17 1.40
CA LEU A 120 -3.83 11.15 1.85
C LEU A 120 -3.89 11.09 3.37
N ARG A 121 -2.73 11.11 4.03
CA ARG A 121 -2.62 11.13 5.49
C ARG A 121 -3.32 12.36 6.09
N ARG A 122 -3.11 13.54 5.50
CA ARG A 122 -3.81 14.77 5.87
C ARG A 122 -5.32 14.64 5.74
N SER A 123 -5.80 14.03 4.67
CA SER A 123 -7.23 13.81 4.45
C SER A 123 -7.85 12.88 5.49
N LEU A 124 -7.10 11.85 5.93
CA LEU A 124 -7.51 10.99 7.04
C LEU A 124 -7.56 11.73 8.38
N ASN A 125 -6.54 12.55 8.66
CA ASN A 125 -6.53 13.37 9.87
C ASN A 125 -7.73 14.33 9.91
N ILE A 126 -8.08 14.94 8.76
CA ILE A 126 -9.26 15.80 8.65
C ILE A 126 -10.54 15.00 8.93
N LEU A 127 -10.69 13.82 8.33
CA LEU A 127 -11.83 12.94 8.59
C LEU A 127 -11.96 12.64 10.10
N LEU A 128 -10.87 12.26 10.76
CA LEU A 128 -10.88 11.96 12.20
C LEU A 128 -11.19 13.21 13.05
N ARG A 129 -10.64 14.38 12.71
CA ARG A 129 -10.98 15.65 13.38
C ARG A 129 -12.46 15.97 13.28
N VAL A 130 -13.05 15.75 12.10
CA VAL A 130 -14.49 15.93 11.88
C VAL A 130 -15.28 14.96 12.74
N ILE A 131 -14.94 13.67 12.76
CA ILE A 131 -15.64 12.69 13.60
C ILE A 131 -15.56 13.06 15.09
N LEU A 132 -14.37 13.44 15.57
CA LEU A 132 -14.09 13.73 16.99
C LEU A 132 -14.43 15.16 17.43
N LYS A 133 -14.86 16.05 16.52
CA LYS A 133 -15.03 17.50 16.77
C LYS A 133 -13.78 18.15 17.38
N LYS A 134 -12.61 17.89 16.80
CA LYS A 134 -11.33 18.47 17.24
C LYS A 134 -10.85 19.57 16.29
N ASP A 135 -10.17 20.55 16.85
CA ASP A 135 -9.63 21.69 16.10
C ASP A 135 -8.51 21.29 15.15
N ARG A 136 -8.14 22.22 14.26
CA ARG A 136 -7.07 22.02 13.26
C ARG A 136 -5.70 21.75 13.90
N TYR A 137 -5.42 22.33 15.06
CA TYR A 137 -4.12 22.26 15.73
C TYR A 137 -3.95 21.04 16.64
N PHE A 138 -5.02 20.29 16.91
CA PHE A 138 -4.96 19.11 17.78
C PHE A 138 -3.95 18.09 17.25
N HIS A 139 -3.17 17.42 18.11
CA HIS A 139 -2.12 16.52 17.64
C HIS A 139 -2.67 15.32 16.89
N SER A 140 -2.04 15.00 15.75
CA SER A 140 -2.54 13.95 14.85
C SER A 140 -2.49 12.56 15.49
N ASN A 141 -1.44 12.24 16.26
CA ASN A 141 -1.30 10.94 16.90
C ASN A 141 -2.41 10.69 17.94
N ASP A 142 -2.78 11.73 18.68
CA ASP A 142 -3.83 11.67 19.70
C ASP A 142 -5.20 11.38 19.08
N LEU A 143 -5.47 11.84 17.84
CA LEU A 143 -6.72 11.51 17.13
C LEU A 143 -6.87 9.99 16.95
N TYR A 144 -5.79 9.31 16.54
CA TYR A 144 -5.78 7.87 16.31
C TYR A 144 -5.91 7.10 17.62
N GLN A 145 -5.32 7.60 18.71
CA GLN A 145 -5.41 7.00 20.04
C GLN A 145 -6.83 7.14 20.62
N ILE A 146 -7.38 8.36 20.63
CA ILE A 146 -8.73 8.66 21.14
C ILE A 146 -9.79 7.88 20.36
N PHE A 147 -9.67 7.88 19.02
CA PHE A 147 -10.61 7.13 18.19
C PHE A 147 -10.33 5.62 18.17
N ASN A 148 -9.22 5.17 18.77
CA ASN A 148 -8.76 3.78 18.82
C ASN A 148 -8.70 3.11 17.44
N VAL A 149 -8.02 3.75 16.49
CA VAL A 149 -7.81 3.24 15.12
C VAL A 149 -6.32 3.27 14.74
N PRO A 150 -5.84 2.35 13.89
CA PRO A 150 -4.44 2.33 13.46
C PRO A 150 -4.13 3.49 12.52
N THR A 151 -2.88 3.96 12.54
CA THR A 151 -2.42 4.96 11.55
C THR A 151 -2.28 4.33 10.17
N LEU A 152 -2.23 5.14 9.11
CA LEU A 152 -2.00 4.64 7.75
C LEU A 152 -0.72 3.80 7.67
N ASN A 153 0.34 4.23 8.36
CA ASN A 153 1.61 3.54 8.40
C ASN A 153 1.49 2.21 9.14
N ASP A 154 0.80 2.17 10.28
CA ASP A 154 0.56 0.93 11.02
C ASP A 154 -0.17 -0.10 10.14
N ILE A 155 -1.17 0.36 9.38
CA ILE A 155 -1.93 -0.50 8.46
C ILE A 155 -1.02 -1.01 7.34
N TYR A 156 -0.21 -0.14 6.73
CA TYR A 156 0.72 -0.53 5.67
C TYR A 156 1.75 -1.54 6.18
N THR A 157 2.41 -1.25 7.30
CA THR A 157 3.40 -2.14 7.94
C THR A 157 2.78 -3.49 8.27
N TYR A 158 1.58 -3.52 8.85
CA TYR A 158 0.85 -4.77 9.09
C TYR A 158 0.62 -5.56 7.80
N LYS A 159 0.15 -4.90 6.73
CA LYS A 159 -0.19 -5.57 5.46
C LYS A 159 1.06 -6.08 4.74
N ILE A 160 2.15 -5.32 4.73
CA ILE A 160 3.39 -5.73 4.08
C ILE A 160 4.07 -6.86 4.86
N THR A 161 4.10 -6.81 6.20
CA THR A 161 4.60 -7.91 7.04
C THR A 161 3.80 -9.19 6.81
N PHE A 162 2.47 -9.08 6.80
CA PHE A 162 1.60 -10.23 6.51
C PHE A 162 1.84 -10.79 5.10
N PHE A 163 2.01 -9.90 4.11
CA PHE A 163 2.33 -10.30 2.74
C PHE A 163 3.67 -11.07 2.68
N SER A 164 4.71 -10.57 3.35
CA SER A 164 6.02 -11.22 3.36
C SER A 164 6.00 -12.60 3.98
N LEU A 165 5.38 -12.72 5.16
CA LEU A 165 5.26 -14.00 5.86
C LEU A 165 4.42 -15.01 5.07
N LYS A 166 3.32 -14.57 4.45
CA LYS A 166 2.46 -15.47 3.66
C LYS A 166 3.17 -16.03 2.43
N HIS A 167 4.04 -15.24 1.81
CA HIS A 167 4.75 -15.65 0.60
C HIS A 167 6.19 -16.09 0.88
N SER A 168 6.55 -16.37 2.14
CA SER A 168 7.91 -16.74 2.58
C SER A 168 8.57 -17.84 1.75
N HIS A 169 7.78 -18.79 1.25
CA HIS A 169 8.22 -19.89 0.37
C HIS A 169 8.65 -19.45 -1.05
N ASN A 170 8.18 -18.31 -1.54
CA ASN A 170 8.53 -17.80 -2.87
C ASN A 170 9.78 -16.93 -2.89
N TRP A 171 10.35 -16.64 -1.71
CA TRP A 171 11.53 -15.79 -1.64
C TRP A 171 12.78 -16.62 -1.89
N ILE A 172 13.71 -16.04 -2.64
CA ILE A 172 15.04 -16.59 -2.78
C ILE A 172 15.78 -16.29 -1.48
N LEU A 173 16.14 -17.34 -0.75
CA LEU A 173 16.97 -17.23 0.44
C LEU A 173 18.42 -17.00 0.03
N THR A 174 19.20 -16.39 0.92
CA THR A 174 20.63 -16.22 0.65
C THR A 174 21.29 -17.59 0.53
N ASP A 175 21.83 -17.87 -0.64
CA ASP A 175 22.53 -19.12 -0.91
C ASP A 175 23.80 -19.15 -0.05
N GLN A 176 23.91 -20.17 0.80
CA GLN A 176 25.02 -20.30 1.72
C GLN A 176 25.44 -21.77 1.75
N THR A 177 26.53 -22.05 1.05
CA THR A 177 27.29 -23.32 1.16
C THR A 177 27.81 -23.59 2.58
N TYR A 178 27.68 -22.62 3.50
CA TYR A 178 28.10 -22.69 4.89
C TYR A 178 27.01 -22.15 5.83
N ASN A 179 26.86 -22.73 7.02
CA ASN A 179 25.82 -22.34 7.97
C ASN A 179 26.16 -21.00 8.66
N THR A 180 25.86 -19.87 8.01
CA THR A 180 26.05 -18.53 8.60
C THR A 180 24.80 -18.06 9.32
N ARG A 181 24.96 -17.13 10.28
CA ARG A 181 23.85 -16.55 11.07
C ARG A 181 22.74 -15.90 10.23
N ASN A 182 22.99 -15.64 8.94
CA ASN A 182 22.06 -15.00 8.02
C ASN A 182 21.46 -15.95 6.97
N SER A 183 21.72 -17.26 7.03
CA SER A 183 21.24 -18.25 6.04
C SER A 183 19.72 -18.23 5.84
N ASN A 184 18.96 -17.95 6.90
CA ASN A 184 17.50 -17.86 6.86
C ASN A 184 16.95 -16.50 6.40
N ASN A 185 17.82 -15.54 6.04
CA ASN A 185 17.40 -14.25 5.53
C ASN A 185 17.14 -14.30 4.02
N ILE A 186 16.13 -13.53 3.60
CA ILE A 186 15.80 -13.32 2.20
C ILE A 186 16.93 -12.54 1.54
N GLN A 187 17.34 -12.98 0.35
CA GLN A 187 18.29 -12.27 -0.47
C GLN A 187 17.67 -10.96 -0.97
N THR A 188 18.25 -9.84 -0.55
CA THR A 188 17.90 -8.51 -1.08
C THR A 188 18.86 -8.15 -2.20
N ILE A 189 18.35 -7.61 -3.30
CA ILE A 189 19.18 -7.17 -4.42
C ILE A 189 19.77 -5.80 -4.10
N GLN A 190 21.02 -5.55 -4.48
CA GLN A 190 21.58 -4.20 -4.43
C GLN A 190 20.93 -3.33 -5.50
N ILE A 191 20.20 -2.30 -5.08
CA ILE A 191 19.40 -1.49 -5.99
C ILE A 191 19.73 -0.01 -5.82
N HIS A 192 20.05 0.65 -6.93
CA HIS A 192 20.40 2.07 -6.96
C HIS A 192 19.19 2.99 -7.19
N LYS A 193 18.06 2.45 -7.67
CA LYS A 193 16.86 3.24 -7.99
C LYS A 193 15.87 3.26 -6.82
N THR A 194 15.52 4.46 -6.35
CA THR A 194 14.58 4.66 -5.24
C THR A 194 13.20 4.04 -5.47
N ILE A 195 12.71 4.04 -6.72
CA ILE A 195 11.39 3.44 -7.05
C ILE A 195 11.37 1.95 -6.76
N THR A 196 12.44 1.24 -7.11
CA THR A 196 12.56 -0.20 -6.90
C THR A 196 12.82 -0.52 -5.44
N MET A 197 13.62 0.28 -4.72
CA MET A 197 13.78 0.15 -3.25
C MET A 197 12.47 0.29 -2.47
N LYS A 198 11.50 1.01 -3.06
CA LYS A 198 10.16 1.22 -2.50
C LYS A 198 9.14 0.19 -2.95
N HIS A 199 9.52 -0.67 -3.90
CA HIS A 199 8.66 -1.74 -4.37
C HIS A 199 8.34 -2.69 -3.21
N PHE A 200 7.12 -3.21 -3.19
CA PHE A 200 6.62 -4.01 -2.07
C PHE A 200 7.39 -5.33 -1.90
N ILE A 201 7.98 -5.87 -2.96
CA ILE A 201 8.87 -7.05 -2.86
C ILE A 201 10.10 -6.69 -2.03
N GLU A 202 10.82 -5.64 -2.41
CA GLU A 202 12.03 -5.20 -1.69
C GLU A 202 11.72 -4.76 -0.25
N LYS A 203 10.67 -3.97 -0.06
CA LYS A 203 10.22 -3.57 1.29
C LYS A 203 9.78 -4.77 2.12
N GLY A 204 9.13 -5.73 1.49
CA GLY A 204 8.71 -6.96 2.13
C GLY A 204 9.90 -7.82 2.59
N ALA A 205 10.93 -7.98 1.76
CA ALA A 205 12.16 -8.70 2.10
C ALA A 205 12.85 -8.04 3.29
N GLN A 206 13.04 -6.72 3.20
CA GLN A 206 13.68 -5.93 4.27
C GLN A 206 12.93 -6.09 5.59
N ILE A 207 11.60 -5.99 5.57
CA ILE A 207 10.79 -6.13 6.79
C ILE A 207 10.87 -7.55 7.33
N TYR A 208 10.83 -8.58 6.49
CA TYR A 208 10.95 -9.97 6.91
C TYR A 208 12.30 -10.26 7.58
N ASN A 209 13.39 -9.75 7.00
CA ASN A 209 14.74 -9.87 7.55
C ASN A 209 14.92 -9.12 8.88
N LEU A 210 14.02 -8.18 9.19
CA LEU A 210 13.96 -7.52 10.50
C LEU A 210 13.07 -8.27 11.49
N LEU A 211 12.28 -9.27 11.09
CA LEU A 211 11.43 -10.03 12.02
C LEU A 211 12.26 -11.03 12.84
N PRO A 212 11.87 -11.36 14.09
CA PRO A 212 12.45 -12.45 14.85
C PRO A 212 12.12 -13.82 14.24
N ASP A 213 13.01 -14.80 14.44
CA ASP A 213 12.85 -16.14 13.86
C ASP A 213 11.59 -16.86 14.33
N HIS A 214 11.16 -16.68 15.58
CA HIS A 214 9.92 -17.27 16.09
C HIS A 214 8.65 -16.76 15.40
N ILE A 215 8.71 -15.59 14.74
CA ILE A 215 7.60 -15.07 13.92
C ILE A 215 7.72 -15.61 12.49
N ARG A 216 8.94 -15.80 11.99
CA ARG A 216 9.21 -16.30 10.63
C ARG A 216 8.78 -17.76 10.46
N THR A 217 8.91 -18.57 11.51
CA THR A 217 8.52 -19.99 11.50
C THR A 217 7.00 -20.20 11.53
N LEU A 218 6.21 -19.14 11.73
CA LEU A 218 4.75 -19.24 11.71
C LEU A 218 4.24 -19.48 10.29
N THR A 219 3.68 -20.67 10.06
CA THR A 219 3.05 -21.04 8.78
C THR A 219 1.56 -20.73 8.75
N ASN A 220 0.89 -20.78 9.90
CA ASN A 220 -0.56 -20.65 9.96
C ASN A 220 -1.02 -19.17 9.97
N SER A 221 -1.86 -18.83 8.99
CA SER A 221 -2.37 -17.48 8.76
C SER A 221 -3.09 -16.84 9.95
N THR A 222 -3.74 -17.63 10.82
CA THR A 222 -4.43 -17.10 12.01
C THR A 222 -3.44 -16.65 13.07
N PHE A 223 -2.38 -17.43 13.30
CA PHE A 223 -1.30 -17.11 14.23
C PHE A 223 -0.48 -15.93 13.73
N ILE A 224 -0.23 -15.83 12.43
CA ILE A 224 0.43 -14.66 11.82
C ILE A 224 -0.42 -13.40 12.09
N LYS A 225 -1.72 -13.43 11.81
CA LYS A 225 -2.62 -12.28 12.07
C LYS A 225 -2.60 -11.85 13.54
N LYS A 226 -2.55 -12.82 14.47
CA LYS A 226 -2.49 -12.56 15.91
C LYS A 226 -1.14 -11.96 16.31
N ALA A 227 -0.04 -12.54 15.87
CA ALA A 227 1.34 -12.12 16.18
C ALA A 227 1.69 -10.74 15.61
N VAL A 228 1.16 -10.40 14.43
CA VAL A 228 1.35 -9.09 13.78
C VAL A 228 0.30 -8.06 14.26
N SER A 229 -0.69 -8.46 15.07
CA SER A 229 -1.72 -7.54 15.53
C SER A 229 -1.15 -6.39 16.40
N ARG A 230 -1.78 -5.22 16.31
CA ARG A 230 -1.38 -3.99 17.02
C ARG A 230 -1.18 -4.19 18.53
N LYS A 231 -1.95 -5.07 19.17
CA LYS A 231 -1.83 -5.36 20.61
C LYS A 231 -0.51 -6.07 20.95
N GLU A 232 -0.03 -6.97 20.09
CA GLU A 232 1.22 -7.71 20.27
C GLU A 232 2.44 -6.82 19.92
N MET A 233 2.34 -6.03 18.84
CA MET A 233 3.40 -5.11 18.43
C MET A 233 3.58 -3.93 19.41
N VAL A 234 2.49 -3.43 20.02
CA VAL A 234 2.53 -2.37 21.05
C VAL A 234 2.92 -2.92 22.42
N LYS A 235 2.46 -4.12 22.85
CA LYS A 235 2.96 -4.75 24.09
C LYS A 235 4.48 -4.98 24.07
N ARG A 236 5.04 -5.27 22.89
CA ARG A 236 6.49 -5.47 22.71
C ARG A 236 7.29 -4.17 22.54
N SER A 237 6.61 -3.01 22.41
CA SER A 237 7.26 -1.69 22.33
C SER A 237 7.82 -1.20 23.67
N GLN A 238 7.29 -1.70 24.80
CA GLN A 238 7.78 -1.35 26.14
C GLN A 238 9.00 -2.18 26.57
N GLN A 239 9.42 -3.20 25.80
CA GLN A 239 10.53 -4.06 26.18
C GLN A 239 11.65 -4.23 25.16
N ASN A 240 11.59 -3.71 23.92
CA ASN A 240 12.73 -3.86 23.00
C ASN A 240 12.80 -2.82 21.87
N TYR A 241 14.05 -2.47 21.52
CA TYR A 241 14.58 -1.66 20.41
C TYR A 241 14.01 -1.96 18.99
N PHE A 242 13.09 -2.90 18.87
CA PHE A 242 12.53 -3.47 17.64
C PHE A 242 11.58 -2.53 16.89
N HIS A 243 10.73 -1.81 17.63
CA HIS A 243 9.84 -0.81 17.04
C HIS A 243 10.64 0.37 16.50
N VAL A 244 11.71 0.75 17.20
CA VAL A 244 12.64 1.79 16.75
C VAL A 244 13.36 1.30 15.51
N GLN A 245 13.87 0.08 15.37
CA GLN A 245 14.57 -0.30 14.13
C GLN A 245 13.66 -0.41 12.90
N ILE A 246 12.43 -0.92 13.01
CA ILE A 246 11.50 -0.98 11.86
C ILE A 246 10.94 0.42 11.51
N PHE A 247 10.58 1.24 12.51
CA PHE A 247 10.22 2.64 12.25
C PHE A 247 11.43 3.43 11.75
N THR A 248 12.54 3.43 12.46
CA THR A 248 13.77 4.09 12.05
C THR A 248 14.29 3.57 10.71
N PHE A 249 14.01 2.34 10.25
CA PHE A 249 14.33 1.89 8.90
C PHE A 249 13.31 2.36 7.84
N LEU A 250 12.02 2.45 8.19
CA LEU A 250 11.01 3.12 7.36
C LEU A 250 11.22 4.66 7.30
N TYR A 251 11.88 5.24 8.30
CA TYR A 251 12.19 6.67 8.45
C TYR A 251 13.68 7.03 8.20
N ARG A 252 14.63 6.09 8.03
CA ARG A 252 16.06 6.38 7.73
C ARG A 252 16.35 6.66 6.26
N GLY A 253 15.31 6.84 5.46
CA GLY A 253 15.42 7.64 4.23
C GLY A 253 15.46 9.16 4.49
N VAL A 254 15.45 9.61 5.76
CA VAL A 254 15.25 11.02 6.14
C VAL A 254 16.55 11.76 6.53
N TYR A 255 17.73 11.13 6.62
CA TYR A 255 18.97 11.85 7.01
C TYR A 255 20.28 11.37 6.35
N CYS A 256 20.25 10.93 5.09
CA CYS A 256 21.46 10.72 4.29
C CYS A 256 21.26 11.27 2.86
N ALA A 257 21.05 12.58 2.80
CA ALA A 257 21.19 13.40 1.58
C ALA A 257 21.47 14.83 2.07
N GLY A 258 22.64 14.99 2.66
CA GLY A 258 23.37 16.25 2.83
C GLY A 258 24.73 16.04 2.20
#